data_AF-A0AAW9KK92-F1
#
_entry.id   AF-A0AAW9KK92-F1
#
_cell.length_a   1.000
_cell.length_b   1.000
_cell.length_c   1.000
_cell.angle_alpha   90.00
_cell.angle_beta   90.00
_cell.angle_gamma   90.00
#
_symmetry.space_group_name_H-M   'P 1'
#
loop_
_entity.id
_entity.type
_entity.pdbx_description
1 polymer ?
#
loop_
_entity_poly.entity_id
_entity_poly.type
_entity_poly.pdbx_seq_one_letter_code
_entity_poly.pdbx_strand_id
1 'polypeptide(L)'
;YIQQFIEYKLPDLSPSTLLEYVRDYEIFLGWLIMEGISSAPSMKDVTLLDLEGLRMEQVTSFRIYLTTYKEEKNTRVTVSRKLSSLRSLFHYLSQIAEDENYYPLLKRNIMAKIEIKRVQKPKDTAAKLKGKLLEEHELDSFIRYIRQGYAQDVANNKQAL
;
A
#
# COMPACT_ATOMS: atom_id res chain seq x y z
N TYR A 1 5.17 18.13 -2.36
CA TYR A 1 3.78 17.63 -2.47
C TYR A 1 3.53 16.30 -1.75
N ILE A 2 4.41 15.27 -1.85
CA ILE A 2 4.19 14.00 -1.10
C ILE A 2 4.22 14.22 0.40
N GLN A 3 5.19 14.99 0.90
CA GLN A 3 5.27 15.31 2.33
C GLN A 3 3.96 15.94 2.84
N GLN A 4 3.43 16.93 2.13
CA GLN A 4 2.13 17.55 2.45
C GLN A 4 0.99 16.52 2.46
N PHE A 5 0.98 15.57 1.51
CA PHE A 5 0.00 14.48 1.52
C PHE A 5 0.13 13.57 2.76
N ILE A 6 1.36 13.23 3.17
CA ILE A 6 1.61 12.42 4.36
C ILE A 6 1.19 13.16 5.63
N GLU A 7 1.51 14.45 5.74
CA GLU A 7 1.09 15.31 6.85
C GLU A 7 -0.44 15.43 6.92
N TYR A 8 -1.10 15.58 5.77
CA TYR A 8 -2.57 15.58 5.67
C TYR A 8 -3.19 14.26 6.17
N LYS A 9 -2.53 13.12 5.93
CA LYS A 9 -3.00 11.79 6.34
C LYS A 9 -2.58 11.37 7.75
N LEU A 10 -1.67 12.11 8.37
CA LEU A 10 -1.10 11.80 9.68
C LEU A 10 -2.17 11.62 10.78
N PRO A 11 -3.25 12.43 10.85
CA PRO A 11 -4.26 12.27 11.90
C PRO A 11 -5.13 11.01 11.75
N ASP A 12 -5.29 10.51 10.51
CA ASP A 12 -6.25 9.46 10.19
C ASP A 12 -5.63 8.06 10.13
N LEU A 13 -4.31 7.95 9.94
CA LEU A 13 -3.63 6.71 9.60
C LEU A 13 -2.48 6.38 10.55
N SER A 14 -2.27 5.08 10.78
CA SER A 14 -1.14 4.61 11.59
C SER A 14 0.21 4.91 10.90
N PRO A 15 1.31 5.09 11.67
CA PRO A 15 2.65 5.27 11.11
C PRO A 15 3.05 4.16 10.13
N SER A 16 2.70 2.91 10.42
CA SER A 16 2.99 1.77 9.54
C SER A 16 2.25 1.88 8.20
N THR A 17 1.00 2.37 8.22
CA THR A 17 0.24 2.61 7.00
C THR A 17 0.87 3.71 6.17
N LEU A 18 1.26 4.82 6.78
CA LEU A 18 1.92 5.94 6.09
C LEU A 18 3.26 5.53 5.49
N LEU A 19 4.04 4.70 6.19
CA LEU A 19 5.28 4.16 5.67
C LEU A 19 5.06 3.32 4.40
N GLU A 20 3.98 2.53 4.35
CA GLU A 20 3.62 1.79 3.13
C GLU A 20 3.24 2.71 1.95
N TYR A 21 2.59 3.84 2.23
CA TYR A 21 2.34 4.87 1.22
C TYR A 21 3.65 5.45 0.68
N VAL A 22 4.58 5.85 1.56
CA VAL A 22 5.89 6.39 1.16
C VAL A 22 6.65 5.39 0.29
N ARG A 23 6.76 4.14 0.73
CA ARG A 23 7.45 3.08 -0.03
C ARG A 23 6.84 2.85 -1.41
N ASP A 24 5.53 2.95 -1.53
CA ASP A 24 4.87 2.82 -2.83
C ASP A 24 5.21 3.99 -3.75
N TYR A 25 5.28 5.20 -3.20
CA TYR A 25 5.64 6.39 -3.96
C TYR A 25 7.11 6.36 -4.37
N GLU A 26 8.02 5.92 -3.51
CA GLU A 26 9.43 5.71 -3.88
C GLU A 26 9.57 4.76 -5.07
N ILE A 27 8.87 3.61 -5.04
CA ILE A 27 8.88 2.66 -6.15
C ILE A 27 8.36 3.30 -7.44
N PHE A 28 7.28 4.08 -7.35
CA PHE A 28 6.69 4.73 -8.51
C PHE A 28 7.57 5.85 -9.07
N LEU A 29 8.09 6.73 -8.23
CA LEU A 29 8.96 7.83 -8.64
C LEU A 29 10.29 7.32 -9.20
N GLY A 30 10.88 6.30 -8.57
CA GLY A 30 12.07 5.64 -9.09
C GLY A 30 11.82 5.01 -10.47
N TRP A 31 10.66 4.39 -10.66
CA TRP A 31 10.25 3.86 -11.96
C TRP A 31 10.05 4.96 -13.02
N LEU A 32 9.46 6.10 -12.67
CA LEU A 32 9.30 7.23 -13.60
C LEU A 32 10.65 7.71 -14.16
N ILE A 33 11.66 7.81 -13.30
CA ILE A 33 13.00 8.23 -13.68
C ILE A 33 13.68 7.14 -14.52
N MET A 34 13.60 5.87 -14.09
CA MET A 34 14.21 4.72 -14.77
C MET A 34 13.71 4.56 -16.22
N GLU A 35 12.41 4.73 -16.45
CA GLU A 35 11.79 4.64 -17.78
C GLU A 35 11.96 5.92 -18.62
N GLY A 36 12.63 6.95 -18.10
CA GLY A 36 12.80 8.24 -18.78
C GLY A 36 11.49 9.02 -18.93
N ILE A 37 10.47 8.73 -18.14
CA ILE A 37 9.19 9.45 -18.13
C ILE A 37 9.35 10.81 -17.46
N SER A 38 10.16 10.87 -16.40
CA SER A 38 10.63 12.12 -15.79
C SER A 38 12.12 12.26 -16.05
N SER A 39 12.57 13.47 -16.40
CA SER A 39 13.99 13.81 -16.51
C SER A 39 14.60 14.27 -15.17
N ALA A 40 13.89 14.08 -14.07
CA ALA A 40 14.36 14.46 -12.74
C ALA A 40 15.63 13.69 -12.35
N PRO A 41 16.66 14.36 -11.80
CA PRO A 41 17.90 13.71 -11.40
C PRO A 41 17.73 12.84 -10.15
N SER A 42 16.70 13.10 -9.33
CA SER A 42 16.36 12.27 -8.18
C SER A 42 14.86 12.30 -7.89
N MET A 43 14.37 11.36 -7.07
CA MET A 43 12.93 11.20 -6.79
C MET A 43 12.27 12.46 -6.21
N LYS A 44 13.00 13.24 -5.40
CA LYS A 44 12.50 14.50 -4.83
C LYS A 44 12.30 15.60 -5.87
N ASP A 45 12.95 15.48 -7.03
CA ASP A 45 12.91 16.48 -8.10
C ASP A 45 11.83 16.14 -9.15
N VAL A 46 11.11 15.02 -9.01
CA VAL A 46 9.97 14.69 -9.88
C VAL A 46 8.86 15.71 -9.65
N THR A 47 8.48 16.39 -10.71
CA THR A 47 7.60 17.56 -10.65
C THR A 47 6.12 17.18 -10.72
N LEU A 48 5.22 18.11 -10.34
CA LEU A 48 3.79 17.95 -10.60
C LEU A 48 3.47 17.84 -12.10
N LEU A 49 4.27 18.49 -12.95
CA LEU A 49 4.12 18.41 -14.40
C LEU A 49 4.40 17.00 -14.94
N ASP A 50 5.42 16.31 -14.39
CA ASP A 50 5.70 14.91 -14.73
C ASP A 50 4.48 14.02 -14.40
N LEU A 51 3.84 14.25 -13.25
CA LEU A 51 2.66 13.52 -12.84
C LEU A 51 1.44 13.84 -13.71
N GLU A 52 1.24 15.11 -14.04
CA GLU A 52 0.11 15.57 -14.86
C GLU A 52 0.24 15.13 -16.33
N GLY A 53 1.47 14.99 -16.82
CA GLY A 53 1.80 14.50 -18.16
C GLY A 53 1.61 13.00 -18.37
N LEU A 54 1.45 12.21 -17.30
CA LEU A 54 1.36 10.76 -17.38
C LEU A 54 0.23 10.26 -18.29
N ARG A 55 0.54 9.30 -19.15
CA ARG A 55 -0.40 8.68 -20.08
C ARG A 55 -0.89 7.32 -19.56
N MET A 56 -2.04 6.90 -20.09
CA MET A 56 -2.65 5.61 -19.74
C MET A 56 -1.70 4.43 -20.01
N GLU A 57 -0.98 4.48 -21.13
CA GLU A 57 0.03 3.48 -21.50
C GLU A 57 1.18 3.39 -20.48
N GLN A 58 1.61 4.52 -19.91
CA GLN A 58 2.66 4.56 -18.90
C GLN A 58 2.16 3.96 -17.59
N VAL A 59 0.94 4.27 -17.16
CA VAL A 59 0.36 3.60 -15.97
C VAL A 59 0.21 2.09 -16.18
N THR A 60 -0.10 1.67 -17.42
CA THR A 60 -0.15 0.25 -17.79
C THR A 60 1.24 -0.39 -17.74
N SER A 61 2.27 0.31 -18.23
CA SER A 61 3.67 -0.11 -18.14
C SER A 61 4.11 -0.25 -16.67
N PHE A 62 3.77 0.71 -15.80
CA PHE A 62 4.04 0.61 -14.36
C PHE A 62 3.39 -0.63 -13.74
N ARG A 63 2.15 -0.94 -14.12
CA ARG A 63 1.46 -2.15 -13.65
C ARG A 63 2.20 -3.42 -14.07
N ILE A 64 2.75 -3.47 -15.29
CA ILE A 64 3.55 -4.59 -15.77
C ILE A 64 4.86 -4.67 -14.98
N TYR A 65 5.56 -3.55 -14.82
CA TYR A 65 6.78 -3.44 -14.01
C TYR A 65 6.60 -4.00 -12.60
N LEU A 66 5.48 -3.65 -11.93
CA LEU A 66 5.18 -4.19 -10.60
C LEU A 66 5.04 -5.72 -10.58
N THR A 67 4.64 -6.35 -11.68
CA THR A 67 4.50 -7.81 -11.74
C THR A 67 5.78 -8.55 -12.10
N THR A 68 6.78 -7.87 -12.67
CA THR A 68 7.96 -8.51 -13.29
C THR A 68 9.29 -8.17 -12.63
N TYR A 69 9.43 -7.00 -11.98
CA TYR A 69 10.76 -6.45 -11.67
C TYR A 69 11.37 -6.87 -10.32
N LYS A 70 10.59 -7.38 -9.36
CA LYS A 70 11.14 -7.77 -8.03
C LYS A 70 11.56 -9.24 -7.99
N GLU A 71 12.61 -9.55 -7.23
CA GLU A 71 13.06 -10.92 -6.91
C GLU A 71 11.89 -11.80 -6.43
N GLU A 72 10.96 -11.19 -5.68
CA GLU A 72 9.64 -11.75 -5.40
C GLU A 72 8.55 -11.04 -6.21
N LYS A 73 7.87 -11.78 -7.08
CA LYS A 73 6.77 -11.25 -7.90
C LYS A 73 5.64 -10.72 -6.99
N ASN A 74 5.25 -9.45 -7.16
CA ASN A 74 4.12 -8.91 -6.43
C ASN A 74 2.86 -9.70 -6.76
N THR A 75 2.13 -10.11 -5.71
CA THR A 75 0.80 -10.70 -5.89
C THR A 75 -0.16 -9.66 -6.50
N ARG A 76 -1.25 -10.14 -7.13
CA ARG A 76 -2.31 -9.25 -7.65
C ARG A 76 -2.89 -8.32 -6.57
N VAL A 77 -2.93 -8.78 -5.32
CA VAL A 77 -3.37 -7.99 -4.16
C VAL A 77 -2.40 -6.83 -3.93
N THR A 78 -1.09 -7.12 -3.89
CA THR A 78 -0.04 -6.11 -3.70
C THR A 78 -0.03 -5.07 -4.81
N VAL A 79 -0.17 -5.49 -6.08
CA VAL A 79 -0.27 -4.56 -7.22
C VAL A 79 -1.49 -3.64 -7.07
N SER A 80 -2.65 -4.19 -6.71
CA SER A 80 -3.87 -3.40 -6.53
C SER A 80 -3.74 -2.43 -5.36
N ARG A 81 -3.05 -2.82 -4.28
CA ARG A 81 -2.72 -1.96 -3.14
C ARG A 81 -1.87 -0.76 -3.57
N LYS A 82 -0.81 -1.01 -4.35
CA LYS A 82 0.10 0.03 -4.88
C LYS A 82 -0.59 1.00 -5.84
N LEU A 83 -1.48 0.50 -6.70
CA LEU A 83 -2.27 1.40 -7.55
C LEU A 83 -3.27 2.23 -6.74
N SER A 84 -3.78 1.69 -5.63
CA SER A 84 -4.70 2.41 -4.75
C SER A 84 -4.00 3.52 -3.98
N SER A 85 -2.75 3.31 -3.55
CA SER A 85 -1.96 4.37 -2.91
C SER A 85 -1.66 5.52 -3.88
N LEU A 86 -1.34 5.21 -5.14
CA LEU A 86 -1.19 6.22 -6.20
C LEU A 86 -2.49 6.97 -6.46
N ARG A 87 -3.63 6.28 -6.55
CA ARG A 87 -4.94 6.94 -6.68
C ARG A 87 -5.19 7.93 -5.55
N SER A 88 -4.85 7.57 -4.32
CA SER A 88 -5.02 8.44 -3.15
C SER A 88 -4.18 9.72 -3.26
N LEU A 89 -2.92 9.61 -3.69
CA LEU A 89 -2.05 10.78 -3.90
C LEU A 89 -2.61 11.68 -5.00
N PHE A 90 -2.91 11.12 -6.16
CA PHE A 90 -3.41 11.90 -7.30
C PHE A 90 -4.76 12.56 -6.99
N HIS A 91 -5.64 11.86 -6.27
CA HIS A 91 -6.90 12.45 -5.82
C HIS A 91 -6.65 13.66 -4.92
N TYR A 92 -5.79 13.53 -3.90
CA TYR A 92 -5.42 14.63 -3.02
C TYR A 92 -4.87 15.82 -3.82
N LEU A 93 -3.91 15.58 -4.73
CA LEU A 93 -3.31 16.65 -5.54
C LEU A 93 -4.31 17.34 -6.46
N SER A 94 -5.31 16.61 -6.97
CA SER A 94 -6.28 17.17 -7.92
C SER A 94 -7.53 17.76 -7.30
N GLN A 95 -7.87 17.44 -6.05
CA GLN A 95 -9.18 17.75 -5.45
C GLN A 95 -9.09 18.37 -4.04
N ILE A 96 -7.93 18.31 -3.38
CA ILE A 96 -7.80 18.73 -1.97
C ILE A 96 -6.69 19.77 -1.83
N ALA A 97 -5.52 19.50 -2.40
CA ALA A 97 -4.39 20.41 -2.33
C ALA A 97 -4.54 21.53 -3.35
N GLU A 98 -4.39 22.77 -2.88
CA GLU A 98 -4.48 23.98 -3.69
C GLU A 98 -3.16 24.78 -3.63
N ASP A 99 -2.91 25.58 -4.67
CA ASP A 99 -1.85 26.58 -4.69
C ASP A 99 -2.28 27.90 -4.02
N GLU A 100 -1.39 28.89 -4.00
CA GLU A 100 -1.65 30.21 -3.41
C GLU A 100 -2.81 30.98 -4.09
N ASN A 101 -3.22 30.55 -5.28
CA ASN A 101 -4.31 31.13 -6.06
C ASN A 101 -5.58 30.28 -6.01
N TYR A 102 -5.66 29.31 -5.10
CA TYR A 102 -6.80 28.39 -4.94
C TYR A 102 -7.05 27.47 -6.15
N TYR A 103 -6.04 27.20 -6.96
CA TYR A 103 -6.13 26.19 -8.01
C TYR A 103 -5.60 24.84 -7.51
N PRO A 104 -6.23 23.71 -7.90
CA PRO A 104 -5.71 22.40 -7.57
C PRO A 104 -4.28 22.20 -8.08
N LEU A 105 -3.45 21.52 -7.28
CA LEU A 105 -2.05 21.26 -7.66
C LEU A 105 -1.90 20.39 -8.92
N LEU A 106 -2.94 19.66 -9.31
CA LEU A 106 -2.95 18.81 -10.50
C LEU A 106 -4.27 18.94 -11.26
N LYS A 107 -4.23 19.43 -12.50
CA LYS A 107 -5.44 19.65 -13.31
C LYS A 107 -5.94 18.37 -13.97
N ARG A 108 -5.02 17.50 -14.39
CA ARG A 108 -5.33 16.24 -15.10
C ARG A 108 -4.97 15.01 -14.26
N ASN A 109 -5.97 14.39 -13.65
CA ASN A 109 -5.80 13.16 -12.87
C ASN A 109 -5.97 11.89 -13.74
N ILE A 110 -4.86 11.27 -14.17
CA ILE A 110 -4.89 10.01 -14.92
C ILE A 110 -5.30 8.81 -14.04
N MET A 111 -4.95 8.82 -12.76
CA MET A 111 -5.22 7.70 -11.83
C MET A 111 -6.71 7.53 -11.52
N ALA A 112 -7.51 8.57 -11.70
CA ALA A 112 -8.97 8.52 -11.64
C ALA A 112 -9.58 7.66 -12.77
N LYS A 113 -8.90 7.53 -13.92
CA LYS A 113 -9.36 6.77 -15.08
C LYS A 113 -8.95 5.29 -15.06
N ILE A 114 -8.10 4.89 -14.12
CA ILE A 114 -7.60 3.52 -14.03
C ILE A 114 -8.68 2.62 -13.41
N GLU A 115 -8.86 1.39 -13.86
CA GLU A 115 -9.69 0.44 -13.12
C GLU A 115 -8.82 -0.36 -12.13
N ILE A 116 -9.13 -0.24 -10.84
CA ILE A 116 -8.48 -1.04 -9.80
C ILE A 116 -9.48 -2.07 -9.30
N LYS A 117 -9.38 -3.30 -9.81
CA LYS A 117 -10.26 -4.39 -9.40
C LYS A 117 -9.99 -4.75 -7.94
N ARG A 118 -11.03 -4.71 -7.10
CA ARG A 118 -10.95 -5.22 -5.72
C ARG A 118 -10.66 -6.73 -5.77
N VAL A 119 -9.52 -7.14 -5.24
CA VAL A 119 -9.05 -8.54 -5.31
C VAL A 119 -9.72 -9.43 -4.26
N GLN A 120 -10.32 -8.85 -3.21
CA GLN A 120 -11.04 -9.60 -2.18
C GLN A 120 -12.49 -9.15 -2.09
N LYS A 121 -13.40 -10.12 -2.17
CA LYS A 121 -14.78 -9.92 -1.73
C LYS A 121 -14.80 -10.00 -0.20
N PRO A 122 -15.63 -9.23 0.50
CA PRO A 122 -15.75 -9.29 1.96
C PRO A 122 -15.96 -10.72 2.50
N LYS A 123 -16.66 -11.57 1.74
CA LYS A 123 -16.88 -12.99 2.06
C LYS A 123 -15.59 -13.82 2.13
N ASP A 124 -14.62 -13.53 1.27
CA ASP A 124 -13.36 -14.29 1.20
C ASP A 124 -12.44 -13.92 2.38
N THR A 125 -12.50 -12.65 2.82
CA THR A 125 -11.77 -12.17 4.01
C THR A 125 -12.37 -12.79 5.29
N ALA A 126 -13.69 -12.83 5.40
CA ALA A 126 -14.37 -13.46 6.54
C ALA A 126 -14.06 -14.97 6.65
N ALA A 127 -14.05 -15.70 5.53
CA ALA A 127 -13.71 -17.12 5.52
C ALA A 127 -12.26 -17.40 5.96
N LYS A 128 -11.30 -16.54 5.56
CA LYS A 128 -9.90 -16.64 6.01
C LYS A 128 -9.69 -16.26 7.48
N LEU A 129 -10.52 -15.35 8.00
CA LEU A 129 -10.50 -14.98 9.41
C LEU A 129 -11.11 -16.05 10.29
N LYS A 130 -12.15 -16.75 9.83
CA LYS A 130 -12.80 -17.83 10.59
C LYS A 130 -11.80 -18.92 11.03
N GLY A 131 -10.90 -19.37 10.15
CA GLY A 131 -9.88 -20.37 10.49
C GLY A 131 -8.70 -19.84 11.33
N LYS A 132 -8.69 -18.54 11.66
CA LYS A 132 -7.65 -17.91 12.50
C LYS A 132 -8.19 -17.44 13.85
N LEU A 133 -9.51 -17.52 14.04
CA LEU A 133 -10.18 -17.18 15.30
C LEU A 133 -10.52 -18.50 15.98
N LEU A 134 -10.17 -18.61 17.26
CA LEU A 134 -10.58 -19.74 18.08
C LEU A 134 -12.10 -19.68 18.26
N GLU A 135 -12.80 -20.76 17.90
CA GLU A 135 -14.21 -20.93 18.25
C GLU A 135 -14.35 -21.15 19.78
N GLU A 136 -15.54 -20.95 20.36
CA GLU A 136 -15.74 -21.01 21.84
C GLU A 136 -15.21 -22.30 22.49
N HIS A 137 -15.43 -23.45 21.83
CA HIS A 137 -14.94 -24.73 22.32
C HIS A 137 -13.40 -24.88 22.20
N GLU A 138 -12.79 -24.19 21.22
CA GLU A 138 -11.34 -24.13 21.06
C GLU A 138 -10.71 -23.18 22.09
N LEU A 139 -11.42 -22.12 22.50
CA LEU A 139 -10.98 -21.22 23.58
C LEU A 139 -10.89 -21.95 24.91
N ASP A 140 -11.89 -22.75 25.29
CA ASP A 140 -11.85 -23.55 26.51
C ASP A 140 -10.70 -24.57 26.50
N SER A 141 -10.49 -25.19 25.34
CA SER A 141 -9.40 -26.13 25.11
C SER A 141 -8.03 -25.44 25.20
N PHE A 142 -7.91 -24.22 24.66
CA PHE A 142 -6.71 -23.40 24.73
C PHE A 142 -6.42 -22.94 26.17
N ILE A 143 -7.42 -22.46 26.92
CA ILE A 143 -7.27 -22.08 28.32
C ILE A 143 -6.83 -23.29 29.16
N ARG A 144 -7.43 -24.46 28.92
CA ARG A 144 -7.02 -25.71 29.60
C ARG A 144 -5.58 -26.09 29.25
N TYR A 145 -5.21 -25.98 27.98
CA TYR A 145 -3.85 -26.21 27.52
C TYR A 145 -2.84 -25.29 28.24
N ILE A 146 -3.09 -23.97 28.29
CA ILE A 146 -2.21 -23.04 29.02
C ILE A 146 -2.08 -23.41 30.50
N ARG A 147 -3.17 -23.80 31.16
CA ARG A 147 -3.17 -24.12 32.59
C ARG A 147 -2.48 -25.44 32.94
N GLN A 148 -2.57 -26.45 32.07
CA GLN A 148 -2.22 -27.84 32.43
C GLN A 148 -1.23 -28.48 31.46
N GLY A 149 -1.34 -28.19 30.17
CA GLY A 149 -0.52 -28.83 29.12
C GLY A 149 0.78 -28.08 28.82
N TYR A 150 0.74 -26.75 28.80
CA TYR A 150 1.89 -25.95 28.38
C TYR A 150 3.12 -26.21 29.25
N ALA A 151 2.98 -26.15 30.58
CA ALA A 151 4.08 -26.41 31.51
C ALA A 151 4.71 -27.80 31.34
N GLN A 152 3.93 -28.80 30.92
CA GLN A 152 4.42 -30.16 30.66
C GLN A 152 5.20 -30.23 29.34
N ASP A 153 4.73 -29.55 28.30
CA ASP A 153 5.36 -29.54 26.98
C ASP A 153 6.70 -28.77 26.97
N VAL A 154 6.79 -27.64 27.69
CA VAL A 154 8.05 -26.88 27.83
C VAL A 154 8.99 -27.41 28.91
N ALA A 155 8.58 -28.39 29.74
CA ALA A 155 9.41 -28.93 30.83
C ALA A 155 10.77 -29.47 30.35
N ASN A 156 10.82 -30.02 29.13
CA ASN A 156 12.05 -30.56 28.54
C ASN A 156 12.70 -29.61 27.52
N ASN A 157 12.12 -28.43 27.29
CA ASN A 157 12.64 -27.45 26.36
C ASN A 157 13.67 -26.55 27.05
N LYS A 158 14.96 -26.80 26.81
CA LYS A 158 16.08 -26.04 27.40
C LYS A 158 16.14 -24.57 26.98
N GLN A 159 15.39 -24.15 25.95
CA GLN A 159 15.30 -22.75 25.50
C GLN A 159 14.09 -22.01 26.10
N ALA A 160 13.22 -22.70 26.86
CA ALA A 160 12.04 -22.10 27.49
C ALA A 160 12.27 -21.64 28.94
N LEU A 161 13.50 -21.77 29.45
CA LEU A 161 13.97 -21.25 30.75
C LEU A 161 14.80 -19.98 30.56
#